data_AF-A0A6G8QS13-F1
#
_entry.id   AF-A0A6G8QS13-F1
#
_cell.length_a   1.000
_cell.length_b   1.000
_cell.length_c   1.000
_cell.angle_alpha   90.00
_cell.angle_beta   90.00
_cell.angle_gamma   90.00
#
_symmetry.space_group_name_H-M   'P 1'
#
loop_
_entity.id
_entity.type
_entity.pdbx_description
1 polymer ?
#
loop_
_entity_poly.entity_id
_entity_poly.type
_entity_poly.pdbx_seq_one_letter_code
_entity_poly.pdbx_strand_id
1 'polypeptide(L)'
;MSVFLLISFLISSILWAVSSLFSIDEESTSANYSFECGMDCISPNRIPFCMHFFVISVLFLVFDIELLVSLPLSWISSNWIHWILTVSVFMFILFVGLIVEIYFGSLDWDTKIFK
;
A
#
# COMPACT_ATOMS: atom_id res chain seq x y z
N MET A 1 -7.51 16.44 -20.24
CA MET A 1 -7.07 15.78 -18.99
C MET A 1 -7.63 16.49 -17.75
N SER A 2 -7.36 17.79 -17.57
CA SER A 2 -7.84 18.56 -16.40
C SER A 2 -9.37 18.58 -16.24
N VAL A 3 -10.12 18.77 -17.34
CA VAL A 3 -11.59 18.79 -17.32
C VAL A 3 -12.19 17.43 -16.91
N PHE A 4 -11.60 16.33 -17.38
CA PHE A 4 -12.05 14.98 -17.00
C PHE A 4 -11.82 14.69 -15.52
N LEU A 5 -10.65 15.06 -14.98
CA LEU A 5 -10.35 14.91 -13.55
C LEU A 5 -11.31 15.73 -12.69
N LEU A 6 -11.59 16.98 -13.08
CA LEU A 6 -12.56 17.84 -12.39
C LEU A 6 -13.96 17.22 -12.37
N ILE A 7 -14.43 16.68 -13.50
CA ILE A 7 -15.74 16.03 -13.58
C ILE A 7 -15.79 14.78 -12.68
N SER A 8 -14.75 13.94 -12.70
CA SER A 8 -14.70 12.72 -11.87
C SER A 8 -14.72 13.04 -10.37
N PHE A 9 -13.97 14.06 -9.95
CA PHE A 9 -13.95 14.52 -8.56
C PHE A 9 -15.31 15.08 -8.14
N LEU A 10 -15.92 15.94 -8.99
CA LEU A 10 -17.25 16.49 -8.73
C LEU A 10 -18.30 15.39 -8.56
N ILE A 11 -18.34 14.41 -9.45
CA ILE A 11 -19.29 13.28 -9.35
C ILE A 11 -19.08 12.51 -8.03
N SER A 12 -17.84 12.19 -7.67
CA SER A 12 -17.55 11.48 -6.41
C SER A 12 -17.99 12.28 -5.18
N SER A 13 -17.77 13.60 -5.18
CA SER A 13 -18.16 14.48 -4.08
C SER A 13 -19.68 14.63 -3.95
N ILE A 14 -20.41 14.68 -5.07
CA ILE A 14 -21.86 14.74 -5.09
C ILE A 14 -22.45 13.42 -4.57
N LEU A 15 -21.92 12.27 -4.98
CA LEU A 15 -22.38 10.97 -4.49
C LEU A 15 -22.15 10.83 -2.97
N TRP A 16 -20.99 11.25 -2.48
CA TRP A 16 -20.71 11.27 -1.05
C TRP A 16 -21.68 12.20 -0.31
N ALA A 17 -21.90 13.43 -0.79
CA ALA A 17 -22.82 14.38 -0.18
C ALA A 17 -24.27 13.88 -0.15
N VAL A 18 -24.75 13.27 -1.24
CA VAL A 18 -26.09 12.66 -1.29
C VAL A 18 -26.18 11.50 -0.30
N SER A 19 -25.16 10.63 -0.22
CA SER A 19 -25.16 9.52 0.74
C SER A 19 -25.19 9.98 2.20
N SER A 20 -24.49 11.07 2.54
CA SER A 20 -24.49 11.63 3.89
C SER A 20 -25.76 12.43 4.22
N LEU A 21 -26.48 12.94 3.22
CA LEU A 21 -27.76 13.60 3.44
C LEU A 21 -28.91 12.60 3.62
N PHE A 22 -28.79 11.43 3.00
CA PHE A 22 -29.78 10.34 3.10
C PHE A 22 -29.44 9.31 4.17
N SER A 23 -28.25 9.37 4.79
CA SER A 23 -27.95 8.52 5.94
C SER A 23 -28.87 8.89 7.09
N ILE A 24 -29.68 7.93 7.50
CA ILE A 24 -30.51 8.05 8.71
C ILE A 24 -29.55 7.88 9.89
N ASP A 25 -29.30 8.97 10.60
CA ASP A 25 -28.55 8.95 11.86
C ASP A 25 -29.42 8.28 12.92
N GLU A 26 -29.44 6.95 12.95
CA GLU A 26 -29.91 6.23 14.13
C GLU A 26 -28.84 6.35 15.21
N GLU A 27 -28.85 7.48 15.93
CA GLU A 27 -28.09 7.70 17.18
C GLU A 27 -28.62 6.79 18.31
N SER A 28 -28.73 5.49 18.05
CA SER A 28 -28.90 4.53 19.13
C SER A 28 -27.57 4.41 19.87
N THR A 29 -27.61 4.56 21.19
CA THR A 29 -26.45 4.38 22.08
C THR A 29 -25.80 3.01 21.92
N SER A 30 -26.53 2.04 21.38
CA SER A 30 -26.06 0.69 20.99
C SER A 30 -25.25 0.64 19.69
N ALA A 31 -25.44 1.57 18.75
CA ALA A 31 -24.69 1.59 17.48
C ALA A 31 -23.24 2.08 17.65
N ASN A 32 -23.01 2.93 18.66
CA ASN A 32 -21.69 3.49 18.97
C ASN A 32 -20.87 2.64 19.95
N TYR A 33 -21.44 1.55 20.47
CA TYR A 33 -20.78 0.65 21.40
C TYR A 33 -20.17 -0.53 20.64
N SER A 34 -18.95 -0.92 21.02
CA SER A 34 -18.30 -2.12 20.48
C SER A 34 -19.12 -3.34 20.83
N PHE A 35 -19.78 -3.93 19.83
CA PHE A 35 -20.74 -5.00 20.03
C PHE A 35 -20.21 -6.12 20.95
N GLU A 36 -20.99 -6.37 21.99
CA GLU A 36 -20.96 -7.47 22.97
C GLU A 36 -19.82 -7.59 24.02
N CYS A 37 -18.73 -6.82 24.01
CA CYS A 37 -17.65 -7.04 25.00
C CYS A 37 -17.62 -6.14 26.24
N GLY A 38 -18.53 -5.17 26.41
CA GLY A 38 -18.83 -4.51 27.68
C GLY A 38 -17.65 -3.81 28.36
N MET A 39 -16.56 -3.60 27.62
CA MET A 39 -15.31 -3.08 28.13
C MET A 39 -14.77 -2.08 27.11
N ASP A 40 -14.69 -0.82 27.53
CA ASP A 40 -13.78 0.12 26.89
C ASP A 40 -12.38 -0.49 27.01
N CYS A 41 -11.72 -0.66 25.87
CA CYS A 41 -10.33 -1.06 25.87
C CYS A 41 -9.52 0.05 26.55
N ILE A 42 -9.28 -0.09 27.86
CA ILE A 42 -8.10 0.48 28.52
C ILE A 42 -6.93 -0.41 28.09
N SER A 43 -6.67 -0.47 26.79
CA SER A 43 -5.52 -1.14 26.23
C SER A 43 -4.44 -0.10 26.02
N PRO A 44 -3.16 -0.48 26.15
CA PRO A 44 -2.07 0.46 25.97
C PRO A 44 -2.18 1.13 24.59
N ASN A 45 -1.78 2.41 24.51
CA ASN A 45 -1.70 3.22 23.29
C ASN A 45 -0.68 2.68 22.24
N ARG A 46 -0.31 1.40 22.36
CA ARG A 46 0.71 0.65 21.63
C ARG A 46 0.11 -0.71 21.31
N ILE A 47 -0.49 -0.82 20.13
CA ILE A 47 -0.81 -2.11 19.53
C ILE A 47 0.53 -2.79 19.21
N PRO A 48 0.73 -4.08 19.52
CA PRO A 48 1.95 -4.78 19.16
C PRO A 48 2.15 -4.66 17.64
N PHE A 49 3.31 -4.12 17.26
CA PHE A 49 3.62 -3.87 15.86
C PHE A 49 4.14 -5.16 15.22
N CYS A 50 3.42 -5.67 14.21
CA CYS A 50 3.87 -6.83 13.46
C CYS A 50 5.02 -6.42 12.53
N MET A 51 6.24 -6.83 12.87
CA MET A 51 7.46 -6.55 12.10
C MET A 51 7.36 -6.95 10.62
N HIS A 52 6.54 -7.96 10.30
CA HIS A 52 6.28 -8.38 8.91
C HIS A 52 5.72 -7.26 8.03
N PHE A 53 4.74 -6.47 8.50
CA PHE A 53 4.19 -5.37 7.71
C PHE A 53 5.20 -4.25 7.48
N PHE A 54 6.15 -4.09 8.41
CA PHE A 54 7.23 -3.14 8.25
C PHE A 54 8.20 -3.54 7.15
N VAL A 55 8.64 -4.80 7.14
CA VAL A 55 9.59 -5.26 6.13
C VAL A 55 8.98 -5.21 4.73
N ILE A 56 7.71 -5.57 4.58
CA ILE A 56 6.99 -5.43 3.32
C ILE A 56 6.95 -3.96 2.87
N SER A 57 6.74 -3.01 3.78
CA SER A 57 6.72 -1.58 3.48
C SER A 57 8.09 -1.06 3.04
N VAL A 58 9.16 -1.50 3.71
CA VAL A 58 10.54 -1.13 3.34
C VAL A 58 10.94 -1.74 2.01
N LEU A 59 10.59 -3.01 1.76
CA LEU A 59 10.84 -3.70 0.49
C LEU A 59 10.11 -2.99 -0.66
N PHE A 60 8.84 -2.64 -0.47
CA PHE A 60 8.07 -1.87 -1.45
C PHE A 60 8.73 -0.52 -1.74
N LEU A 61 9.18 0.20 -0.70
CA LEU A 61 9.83 1.50 -0.86
C LEU A 61 11.13 1.40 -1.67
N VAL A 62 11.98 0.41 -1.38
CA VAL A 62 13.24 0.20 -2.12
C VAL A 62 12.95 -0.15 -3.58
N PHE A 63 12.05 -1.10 -3.82
CA PHE A 63 11.69 -1.52 -5.17
C PHE A 63 11.06 -0.37 -5.99
N ASP A 64 10.24 0.48 -5.37
CA ASP A 64 9.62 1.63 -6.02
C ASP A 64 10.67 2.71 -6.39
N ILE A 65 11.63 2.98 -5.50
CA ILE A 65 12.75 3.91 -5.80
C ILE A 65 13.60 3.37 -6.94
N GLU A 66 13.90 2.08 -6.96
CA GLU A 66 14.71 1.47 -8.01
C GLU A 66 13.98 1.50 -9.36
N LEU A 67 12.68 1.22 -9.38
CA LEU A 67 11.88 1.37 -10.60
C LEU A 67 11.82 2.83 -11.08
N LEU A 68 11.64 3.78 -10.17
CA LEU A 68 11.64 5.21 -10.49
C LEU A 68 12.95 5.65 -11.15
N VAL A 69 14.09 5.12 -10.69
CA VAL A 69 15.41 5.39 -11.29
C VAL A 69 15.55 4.70 -12.65
N SER A 70 15.04 3.48 -12.81
CA SER A 70 15.17 2.71 -14.07
C SER A 70 14.50 3.37 -15.28
N LEU A 71 13.36 4.05 -15.09
CA LEU A 71 12.57 4.66 -16.16
C LEU A 71 13.30 5.78 -16.94
N PRO A 72 13.85 6.83 -16.30
CA PRO A 72 14.55 7.91 -17.00
C PRO A 72 15.89 7.47 -17.60
N LEU A 73 16.61 6.54 -16.94
CA LEU A 73 17.83 5.92 -17.49
C LEU A 73 17.56 5.28 -18.86
N SER A 74 16.36 4.73 -19.01
CA SER A 74 15.90 4.13 -20.24
C SER A 74 15.73 5.18 -21.38
N TRP A 75 15.27 6.39 -21.06
CA TRP A 75 15.02 7.43 -22.06
C TRP A 75 16.26 8.22 -22.48
N ILE A 76 17.30 8.24 -21.64
CA ILE A 76 18.53 9.01 -21.92
C ILE A 76 19.42 8.33 -22.97
N SER A 77 19.35 7.01 -23.11
CA SER A 77 20.20 6.29 -24.06
C SER A 77 19.65 6.42 -25.49
N SER A 78 20.46 6.96 -26.41
CA SER A 78 20.09 7.11 -27.83
C SER A 78 20.09 5.77 -28.60
N ASN A 79 20.80 4.77 -28.08
CA ASN A 79 21.00 3.49 -28.74
C ASN A 79 20.09 2.43 -28.13
N TRP A 80 19.17 1.90 -28.93
CA TRP A 80 18.19 0.87 -28.55
C TRP A 80 18.81 -0.38 -27.90
N ILE A 81 20.02 -0.76 -28.33
CA ILE A 81 20.74 -1.92 -27.79
C ILE A 81 21.26 -1.65 -26.37
N HIS A 82 21.80 -0.46 -26.14
CA HIS A 82 22.27 -0.06 -24.81
C HIS A 82 21.10 0.14 -23.85
N TRP A 83 19.97 0.65 -24.35
CA TRP A 83 18.72 0.73 -23.61
C TRP A 83 18.28 -0.63 -23.06
N ILE A 84 18.14 -1.63 -23.94
CA ILE A 84 17.73 -2.98 -23.54
C ILE A 84 18.71 -3.61 -22.56
N LEU A 85 20.02 -3.44 -22.81
CA LEU A 85 21.05 -4.00 -21.95
C LEU A 85 20.98 -3.40 -20.53
N THR A 86 20.85 -2.08 -20.42
CA THR A 86 20.80 -1.41 -19.10
C THR A 86 19.54 -1.77 -18.32
N VAL A 87 18.36 -1.75 -18.96
CA VAL A 87 17.10 -2.15 -18.32
C VAL A 87 17.12 -3.63 -17.91
N SER A 88 17.62 -4.52 -18.77
CA SER A 88 17.67 -5.96 -18.46
C SER A 88 18.60 -6.28 -17.29
N VAL A 89 19.77 -5.64 -17.21
CA VAL A 89 20.68 -5.78 -16.06
C VAL A 89 20.03 -5.27 -14.78
N PHE A 90 19.35 -4.12 -14.85
CA PHE A 90 18.68 -3.54 -13.68
C PHE A 90 17.55 -4.44 -13.17
N MET A 91 16.70 -4.96 -14.07
CA MET A 91 15.64 -5.91 -13.73
C MET A 91 16.19 -7.23 -13.18
N PHE A 92 17.34 -7.70 -13.67
CA PHE A 92 17.99 -8.90 -13.15
C PHE A 92 18.46 -8.71 -11.70
N ILE A 93 19.04 -7.56 -11.38
CA ILE A 93 19.47 -7.23 -10.00
C ILE A 93 18.27 -7.20 -9.05
N LEU A 94 17.17 -6.56 -9.46
CA LEU A 94 15.92 -6.55 -8.70
C LEU A 94 15.39 -7.96 -8.43
N PHE A 95 15.40 -8.81 -9.46
CA PHE A 95 14.94 -10.19 -9.34
C PHE A 95 15.79 -11.00 -8.36
N VAL A 96 17.12 -10.86 -8.41
CA VAL A 96 18.02 -11.53 -7.48
C VAL A 96 17.81 -11.02 -6.04
N GLY A 97 17.67 -9.71 -5.84
CA GLY A 97 17.39 -9.13 -4.53
C GLY A 97 16.10 -9.69 -3.91
N LEU A 98 15.05 -9.83 -4.72
CA LEU A 98 13.78 -10.43 -4.29
C LEU A 98 13.93 -11.90 -3.90
N ILE A 99 14.69 -12.70 -4.67
CA ILE A 99 14.97 -14.10 -4.31
C ILE A 99 15.71 -14.21 -2.98
N VAL A 100 16.71 -13.35 -2.75
CA VAL A 100 17.48 -13.32 -1.51
C VAL A 100 16.56 -13.04 -0.32
N GLU A 101 15.63 -12.10 -0.45
CA GLU A 101 14.68 -11.75 0.60
C GLU A 101 13.67 -12.88 0.89
N ILE A 102 13.23 -13.60 -0.14
CA ILE A 102 12.40 -14.81 0.03
C ILE A 102 13.18 -15.89 0.78
N TYR A 103 14.46 -16.09 0.46
CA TYR A 103 15.29 -17.09 1.14
C TYR A 103 15.52 -16.75 2.63
N PHE A 104 15.58 -15.46 2.98
CA PHE A 104 15.64 -15.03 4.38
C PHE A 104 14.33 -15.23 5.15
N GLY A 105 13.23 -15.61 4.48
CA GLY A 105 11.95 -15.89 5.13
C GLY A 105 11.25 -14.65 5.66
N SER A 106 11.67 -13.44 5.27
CA SER A 106 11.02 -12.21 5.74
C SER A 106 9.60 -12.02 5.18
N LEU A 107 9.24 -12.79 4.15
CA LEU A 107 7.93 -12.83 3.51
C LEU A 107 7.07 -14.01 4.00
N ASP A 108 7.61 -14.88 4.85
CA ASP A 108 6.86 -16.01 5.40
C ASP A 108 5.89 -15.53 6.49
N TRP A 109 4.65 -15.97 6.36
CA TRP A 109 3.54 -15.57 7.21
C TRP A 109 3.31 -16.66 8.24
N ASP A 110 3.95 -16.54 9.40
CA ASP A 110 3.65 -17.38 10.54
C ASP A 110 2.26 -17.03 11.09
N THR A 111 1.27 -17.85 10.71
CA THR A 111 -0.13 -17.78 11.18
C THR A 111 -0.30 -18.01 12.69
N LYS A 112 0.80 -18.23 13.43
CA LYS A 112 0.79 -18.48 14.88
C LYS A 112 0.72 -17.22 15.74
N ILE A 113 0.79 -16.02 15.16
CA ILE A 113 0.80 -14.76 15.92
C ILE A 113 -0.60 -14.37 16.45
N PHE A 114 -1.68 -14.97 15.94
CA PHE A 114 -3.07 -14.69 16.35
C PHE A 114 -3.70 -15.74 17.28
N LYS A 115 -2.90 -16.49 18.06
CA LYS A 115 -3.41 -17.37 19.12
C LYS A 115 -3.11 -16.81 20.50
#